data_AF-A0A9D3P8Q1-F1
#
_entry.id   AF-A0A9D3P8Q1-F1
#
_cell.length_a   1.000
_cell.length_b   1.000
_cell.length_c   1.000
_cell.angle_alpha   90.00
_cell.angle_beta   90.00
_cell.angle_gamma   90.00
#
_symmetry.space_group_name_H-M   'P 1'
#
loop_
_entity.id
_entity.type
_entity.pdbx_description
1 polymer ?
#
loop_
_entity_poly.entity_id
_entity_poly.type
_entity_poly.pdbx_seq_one_letter_code
_entity_poly.pdbx_strand_id
1 'polypeptide(L)'
;MSETAQSQLSEGQTGFAIAINLMYGMASLASTFALLLVVFRAFGVKAFVKENHLVDVLLLLLLYGWAVIPLMYLLSFLFTSAATAFTRLTIFNIISGTATFLAVTIMTIPDITYQLNYFSMNEPGVGSYLVAMSLQGVVFLVLLFVIELQCINTLFNICRRCKKVRQVREEALQPEDRDVANERKRVLECQPVVESMVGSPLILQELTKVYPGSQSLLAVDRLSLAVGKGECFDLLGFNGAGKTTTFKMLTGDETVTAGDAFIDGYSILRDVKKVQQRIGYCPQFDAVLDHMTGRETLSMYARLRGIPEKYVFACVENVLRSLLLEPHADKLVRSYSGGNKRKLSAGMALIGGPPVIFLDEPSTGMDPVARRLLWDAVTRTRESGKAIIITSHSMEECEALCTRLAVMVNGQFLCLGSPQHLKSKFGSGYTLLAKIHMEADLEEMDLQLFKDFIESTFPGSLLKDEHQGMVHYHLTDKTLTWAQVFGTLEAAKEKYSIEDYCMSQISLEQVFLSFAQFQHCSEGGRKSD
;
A
#
# COMPACT_ATOMS: atom_id res chain seq x y z
N MET A 1 18.92 0.09 -6.43
CA MET A 1 17.50 -0.29 -6.41
C MET A 1 16.74 0.80 -5.67
N SER A 2 15.67 1.36 -6.25
CA SER A 2 14.81 2.35 -5.58
C SER A 2 13.89 1.65 -4.57
N GLU A 3 13.40 2.38 -3.57
CA GLU A 3 12.41 1.95 -2.56
C GLU A 3 11.15 1.30 -3.18
N THR A 4 10.86 1.60 -4.45
CA THR A 4 9.79 0.95 -5.22
C THR A 4 10.03 -0.53 -5.51
N ALA A 5 11.29 -1.01 -5.56
CA ALA A 5 11.59 -2.43 -5.74
C ALA A 5 11.49 -3.23 -4.43
N GLN A 6 11.75 -2.59 -3.28
CA GLN A 6 11.67 -3.23 -1.96
C GLN A 6 10.23 -3.42 -1.48
N SER A 7 9.29 -2.56 -1.88
CA SER A 7 7.88 -2.70 -1.49
C SER A 7 7.06 -3.60 -2.43
N GLN A 8 7.51 -3.86 -3.66
CA GLN A 8 6.70 -4.55 -4.69
C GLN A 8 7.02 -6.04 -4.85
N LEU A 9 8.14 -6.51 -4.29
CA LEU A 9 8.43 -7.93 -4.13
C LEU A 9 8.06 -8.33 -2.70
N SER A 10 6.74 -8.45 -2.42
CA SER A 10 6.29 -8.92 -1.10
C SER A 10 6.94 -10.28 -0.79
N GLU A 11 7.39 -10.38 0.46
CA GLU A 11 8.31 -11.36 0.98
C GLU A 11 7.86 -12.81 0.76
N GLY A 12 8.54 -13.50 -0.15
CA GLY A 12 8.30 -14.93 -0.38
C GLY A 12 9.24 -15.59 -1.39
N GLN A 13 9.86 -14.76 -2.26
CA GLN A 13 10.84 -15.15 -3.28
C GLN A 13 12.19 -14.42 -3.16
N THR A 14 12.49 -13.77 -2.02
CA THR A 14 13.72 -12.95 -1.85
C THR A 14 14.98 -13.74 -2.20
N GLY A 15 15.17 -14.94 -1.64
CA GLY A 15 16.30 -15.81 -1.98
C GLY A 15 16.42 -16.19 -3.47
N PHE A 16 15.28 -16.37 -4.15
CA PHE A 16 15.26 -16.72 -5.58
C PHE A 16 15.49 -15.51 -6.49
N ALA A 17 14.94 -14.35 -6.12
CA ALA A 17 15.15 -13.09 -6.82
C ALA A 17 16.61 -12.63 -6.71
N ILE A 18 17.26 -12.80 -5.56
CA ILE A 18 18.71 -12.58 -5.41
C ILE A 18 19.46 -13.50 -6.36
N ALA A 19 19.14 -14.79 -6.40
CA ALA A 19 19.83 -15.75 -7.24
C ALA A 19 19.72 -15.36 -8.72
N ILE A 20 18.53 -14.94 -9.18
CA ILE A 20 18.32 -14.43 -10.53
C ILE A 20 19.13 -13.15 -10.77
N ASN A 21 19.10 -12.19 -9.85
CA ASN A 21 19.83 -10.94 -9.96
C ASN A 21 21.35 -11.16 -9.97
N LEU A 22 21.84 -12.09 -9.16
CA LEU A 22 23.24 -12.51 -9.11
C LEU A 22 23.63 -13.18 -10.44
N MET A 23 22.80 -14.08 -10.95
CA MET A 23 23.02 -14.72 -12.26
C MET A 23 23.05 -13.69 -13.39
N TYR A 24 22.12 -12.73 -13.38
CA TYR A 24 22.09 -11.64 -14.35
C TYR A 24 23.34 -10.74 -14.23
N GLY A 25 23.75 -10.39 -13.01
CA GLY A 25 24.96 -9.63 -12.74
C GLY A 25 26.22 -10.34 -13.26
N MET A 26 26.35 -11.64 -12.97
CA MET A 26 27.44 -12.49 -13.47
C MET A 26 27.45 -12.56 -15.00
N ALA A 27 26.28 -12.73 -15.64
CA ALA A 27 26.18 -12.79 -17.09
C ALA A 27 26.54 -11.46 -17.77
N SER A 28 26.08 -10.34 -17.22
CA SER A 28 26.40 -8.98 -17.71
C SER A 28 27.89 -8.68 -17.59
N LEU A 29 28.48 -9.05 -16.46
CA LEU A 29 29.92 -8.87 -16.19
C LEU A 29 30.78 -9.78 -17.08
N ALA A 30 30.37 -11.03 -17.29
CA ALA A 30 31.02 -11.95 -18.23
C ALA A 30 31.02 -11.40 -19.67
N SER A 31 29.90 -10.83 -20.12
CA SER A 31 29.80 -10.16 -21.43
C SER A 31 30.78 -8.98 -21.53
N THR A 32 30.87 -8.16 -20.48
CA THR A 32 31.78 -7.02 -20.42
C THR A 32 33.25 -7.46 -20.47
N PHE A 33 33.62 -8.51 -19.74
CA PHE A 33 34.98 -9.06 -19.78
C PHE A 33 35.32 -9.68 -21.13
N ALA A 34 34.37 -10.36 -21.78
CA ALA A 34 34.59 -10.87 -23.13
C ALA A 34 34.93 -9.73 -24.12
N LEU A 35 34.21 -8.60 -24.04
CA LEU A 35 34.51 -7.41 -24.85
C LEU A 35 35.91 -6.84 -24.53
N LEU A 36 36.30 -6.76 -23.26
CA LEU A 36 37.62 -6.31 -22.86
C LEU A 36 38.74 -7.19 -23.45
N LEU A 37 38.56 -8.51 -23.46
CA LEU A 37 39.53 -9.44 -24.04
C LEU A 37 39.62 -9.34 -25.56
N VAL A 38 38.50 -9.06 -26.25
CA VAL A 38 38.50 -8.74 -27.69
C VAL A 38 39.35 -7.50 -27.96
N VAL A 39 39.26 -6.47 -27.11
CA VAL A 39 40.11 -5.28 -27.21
C VAL A 39 41.58 -5.64 -27.01
N PHE A 40 41.96 -6.37 -25.96
CA PHE A 40 43.36 -6.77 -25.75
C PHE A 40 43.92 -7.61 -26.90
N ARG A 41 43.10 -8.47 -27.50
CA ARG A 41 43.45 -9.23 -28.70
C ARG A 41 43.66 -8.32 -29.92
N ALA A 42 42.76 -7.35 -30.14
CA ALA A 42 42.84 -6.41 -31.25
C ALA A 42 44.09 -5.51 -31.19
N PHE A 43 44.48 -5.07 -29.98
CA PHE A 43 45.66 -4.23 -29.76
C PHE A 43 46.97 -5.02 -29.59
N GLY A 44 46.93 -6.37 -29.64
CA GLY A 44 48.12 -7.21 -29.65
C GLY A 44 49.00 -7.08 -28.40
N VAL A 45 48.39 -6.87 -27.22
CA VAL A 45 49.13 -6.70 -25.96
C VAL A 45 49.80 -8.02 -25.57
N LYS A 46 51.12 -8.12 -25.80
CA LYS A 46 51.91 -9.36 -25.68
C LYS A 46 51.77 -10.06 -24.32
N ALA A 47 51.56 -9.31 -23.24
CA ALA A 47 51.39 -9.85 -21.88
C ALA A 47 50.14 -10.73 -21.72
N PHE A 48 49.07 -10.46 -22.49
CA PHE A 48 47.77 -11.13 -22.33
C PHE A 48 47.41 -12.06 -23.49
N VAL A 49 48.04 -11.88 -24.66
CA VAL A 49 47.67 -12.58 -25.91
C VAL A 49 48.58 -13.78 -26.23
N LYS A 50 49.81 -13.80 -25.70
CA LYS A 50 50.79 -14.85 -26.00
C LYS A 50 50.43 -16.17 -25.27
N GLU A 51 50.62 -17.31 -25.92
CA GLU A 51 50.54 -18.66 -25.31
C GLU A 51 49.21 -19.03 -24.63
N ASN A 52 48.05 -18.67 -25.21
CA ASN A 52 46.71 -18.99 -24.68
C ASN A 52 46.35 -18.37 -23.30
N HIS A 53 47.15 -17.43 -22.78
CA HIS A 53 46.88 -16.73 -21.51
C HIS A 53 45.56 -15.96 -21.48
N LEU A 54 44.92 -15.75 -22.63
CA LEU A 54 43.63 -15.07 -22.74
C LEU A 54 42.51 -15.82 -22.01
N VAL A 55 42.58 -17.17 -21.97
CA VAL A 55 41.63 -18.01 -21.20
C VAL A 55 41.89 -17.87 -19.71
N ASP A 56 43.15 -17.82 -19.30
CA ASP A 56 43.56 -17.67 -17.90
C ASP A 56 43.14 -16.31 -17.34
N VAL A 57 43.30 -15.25 -18.13
CA VAL A 57 42.84 -13.90 -17.79
C VAL A 57 41.31 -13.84 -17.69
N LEU A 58 40.60 -14.50 -18.60
CA LEU A 58 39.13 -14.60 -18.51
C LEU A 58 38.69 -15.29 -17.23
N LEU A 59 39.32 -16.42 -16.88
CA LEU A 59 39.00 -17.18 -15.67
C LEU A 59 39.27 -16.36 -14.40
N LEU A 60 40.38 -15.61 -14.38
CA LEU A 60 40.72 -14.72 -13.27
C LEU A 60 39.72 -13.56 -13.13
N LEU A 61 39.29 -12.96 -14.25
CA LEU A 61 38.27 -11.92 -14.25
C LEU A 61 36.91 -12.45 -13.79
N LEU A 62 36.49 -13.63 -14.27
CA LEU A 62 35.24 -14.27 -13.83
C LEU A 62 35.28 -14.60 -12.33
N LEU A 63 36.42 -15.06 -11.82
CA LEU A 63 36.61 -15.33 -10.40
C LEU A 63 36.58 -14.05 -9.55
N TYR A 64 37.12 -12.95 -10.08
CA TYR A 64 36.97 -11.62 -9.48
C TYR A 64 35.50 -11.20 -9.42
N GLY A 65 34.74 -11.40 -10.49
CA GLY A 65 33.29 -11.17 -10.52
C GLY A 65 32.54 -11.96 -9.45
N TRP A 66 32.87 -13.24 -9.33
CA TRP A 66 32.30 -14.14 -8.32
C TRP A 66 32.52 -13.65 -6.87
N ALA A 67 33.68 -13.09 -6.56
CA ALA A 67 33.99 -12.58 -5.24
C ALA A 67 33.37 -11.19 -4.97
N VAL A 68 33.42 -10.29 -5.96
CA VAL A 68 33.05 -8.89 -5.77
C VAL A 68 31.55 -8.64 -5.84
N ILE A 69 30.80 -9.36 -6.67
CA ILE A 69 29.37 -9.11 -6.81
C ILE A 69 28.63 -9.33 -5.47
N PRO A 70 28.79 -10.47 -4.75
CA PRO A 70 28.17 -10.66 -3.44
C PRO A 70 28.59 -9.60 -2.40
N LEU A 71 29.86 -9.19 -2.41
CA LEU A 71 30.36 -8.12 -1.53
C LEU A 71 29.67 -6.78 -1.82
N MET A 72 29.49 -6.42 -3.09
CA MET A 72 28.83 -5.18 -3.48
C MET A 72 27.35 -5.17 -3.09
N TYR A 73 26.66 -6.31 -3.20
CA TYR A 73 25.31 -6.46 -2.67
C TYR A 73 25.27 -6.29 -1.15
N LEU A 74 26.21 -6.88 -0.41
CA LEU A 74 26.30 -6.72 1.04
C LEU A 74 26.50 -5.25 1.44
N LEU A 75 27.39 -4.54 0.75
CA LEU A 75 27.63 -3.12 1.02
C LEU A 75 26.45 -2.24 0.61
N SER A 76 25.61 -2.68 -0.33
CA SER A 76 24.44 -1.92 -0.76
C SER A 76 23.43 -1.69 0.38
N PHE A 77 23.35 -2.60 1.37
CA PHE A 77 22.49 -2.45 2.55
C PHE A 77 22.86 -1.27 3.45
N LEU A 78 24.09 -0.73 3.33
CA LEU A 78 24.53 0.45 4.07
C LEU A 78 24.04 1.77 3.44
N PHE A 79 23.37 1.71 2.28
CA PHE A 79 22.94 2.89 1.55
C PHE A 79 21.43 2.89 1.33
N THR A 80 20.81 4.02 1.60
CA THR A 80 19.38 4.25 1.38
C THR A 80 19.05 4.66 -0.05
N SER A 81 20.02 5.21 -0.80
CA SER A 81 19.83 5.67 -2.18
C SER A 81 20.77 4.97 -3.16
N ALA A 82 20.20 4.54 -4.29
CA ALA A 82 20.95 3.81 -5.32
C ALA A 82 22.06 4.65 -5.98
N ALA A 83 21.82 5.94 -6.20
CA ALA A 83 22.79 6.82 -6.85
C ALA A 83 23.99 7.10 -5.93
N THR A 84 23.75 7.31 -4.63
CA THR A 84 24.83 7.52 -3.66
C THR A 84 25.63 6.25 -3.41
N ALA A 85 24.97 5.09 -3.40
CA ALA A 85 25.62 3.78 -3.33
C ALA A 85 26.60 3.58 -4.50
N PHE A 86 26.15 3.83 -5.74
CA PHE A 86 27.01 3.69 -6.93
C PHE A 86 28.27 4.56 -6.83
N THR A 87 28.12 5.85 -6.52
CA THR A 87 29.25 6.77 -6.44
C THR A 87 30.22 6.39 -5.33
N ARG A 88 29.71 6.08 -4.12
CA ARG A 88 30.56 5.74 -2.96
C ARG A 88 31.26 4.41 -3.12
N LEU A 89 30.58 3.38 -3.64
CA LEU A 89 31.19 2.07 -3.91
C LEU A 89 32.22 2.14 -5.03
N THR A 90 31.98 2.96 -6.06
CA THR A 90 32.97 3.20 -7.13
C THR A 90 34.21 3.88 -6.56
N ILE A 91 34.06 4.90 -5.72
CA ILE A 91 35.18 5.56 -5.02
C ILE A 91 35.94 4.55 -4.16
N PHE A 92 35.25 3.72 -3.38
CA PHE A 92 35.87 2.69 -2.56
C PHE A 92 36.67 1.67 -3.39
N ASN A 93 36.12 1.21 -4.52
CA ASN A 93 36.82 0.28 -5.42
C ASN A 93 38.05 0.91 -6.09
N ILE A 94 37.96 2.19 -6.49
CA ILE A 94 39.11 2.92 -7.06
C ILE A 94 40.22 3.11 -6.01
N ILE A 95 39.87 3.51 -4.78
CA ILE A 95 40.84 3.73 -3.71
C ILE A 95 41.50 2.41 -3.28
N SER A 96 40.72 1.36 -3.06
CA SER A 96 41.26 0.04 -2.68
C SER A 96 42.17 -0.55 -3.77
N GLY A 97 41.80 -0.40 -5.04
CA GLY A 97 42.63 -0.82 -6.18
C GLY A 97 43.93 -0.02 -6.31
N THR A 98 43.88 1.31 -6.18
CA THR A 98 45.08 2.15 -6.27
C THR A 98 46.01 1.99 -5.07
N ALA A 99 45.47 1.82 -3.86
CA ALA A 99 46.25 1.56 -2.64
C ALA A 99 47.00 0.22 -2.70
N THR A 100 46.34 -0.84 -3.18
CA THR A 100 46.99 -2.15 -3.36
C THR A 100 48.06 -2.13 -4.46
N PHE A 101 47.80 -1.46 -5.59
CA PHE A 101 48.81 -1.25 -6.62
C PHE A 101 50.02 -0.48 -6.10
N LEU A 102 49.79 0.60 -5.35
CA LEU A 102 50.86 1.40 -4.75
C LEU A 102 51.65 0.59 -3.71
N ALA A 103 50.96 -0.20 -2.86
CA ALA A 103 51.60 -1.04 -1.86
C ALA A 103 52.53 -2.09 -2.49
N VAL A 104 52.08 -2.76 -3.57
CA VAL A 104 52.93 -3.69 -4.32
C VAL A 104 54.13 -2.97 -4.93
N THR A 105 53.92 -1.80 -5.53
CA THR A 105 54.99 -0.99 -6.14
C THR A 105 56.03 -0.54 -5.11
N ILE A 106 55.61 -0.22 -3.88
CA ILE A 106 56.48 0.15 -2.76
C ILE A 106 57.22 -1.07 -2.20
N MET A 107 56.57 -2.24 -2.16
CA MET A 107 57.17 -3.49 -1.66
C MET A 107 58.09 -4.18 -2.68
N THR A 108 58.02 -3.84 -3.97
CA THR A 108 58.99 -4.27 -4.98
C THR A 108 60.32 -3.51 -4.84
N ILE A 109 61.09 -3.83 -3.81
CA ILE A 109 62.53 -3.55 -3.64
C ILE A 109 63.28 -4.88 -3.90
N PRO A 110 64.43 -4.88 -4.61
CA PRO A 110 64.78 -5.97 -5.51
C PRO A 110 65.35 -7.19 -4.78
N ASP A 111 64.67 -8.33 -4.96
CA ASP A 111 65.24 -9.68 -5.15
C ASP A 111 64.08 -10.66 -5.35
N ILE A 112 63.61 -10.84 -6.60
CA ILE A 112 62.55 -11.82 -6.88
C ILE A 112 62.96 -12.74 -8.02
N THR A 113 63.12 -14.01 -7.66
CA THR A 113 63.22 -15.15 -8.58
C THR A 113 61.86 -15.41 -9.21
N TYR A 114 61.80 -15.49 -10.54
CA TYR A 114 60.57 -15.80 -11.27
C TYR A 114 60.38 -17.32 -11.39
N GLN A 115 59.17 -17.82 -11.16
CA GLN A 115 58.79 -19.21 -11.44
C GLN A 115 58.02 -19.29 -12.76
N LEU A 116 58.26 -20.35 -13.55
CA LEU A 116 57.58 -20.58 -14.83
C LEU A 116 56.07 -20.89 -14.66
N ASN A 117 55.63 -21.27 -13.46
CA ASN A 117 54.27 -21.75 -13.20
C ASN A 117 53.52 -20.75 -12.31
N TYR A 118 52.81 -19.81 -12.94
CA TYR A 118 52.11 -18.69 -12.28
C TYR A 118 51.05 -19.13 -11.25
N PHE A 119 50.45 -20.31 -11.44
CA PHE A 119 49.42 -20.89 -10.57
C PHE A 119 49.97 -21.70 -9.40
N SER A 120 51.28 -21.67 -9.13
CA SER A 120 51.85 -22.40 -7.99
C SER A 120 51.23 -21.92 -6.65
N MET A 121 51.05 -22.86 -5.72
CA MET A 121 50.58 -22.56 -4.34
C MET A 121 51.69 -22.02 -3.44
N ASN A 122 52.95 -22.15 -3.86
CA ASN A 122 54.12 -21.70 -3.13
C ASN A 122 54.50 -20.28 -3.59
N GLU A 123 54.91 -19.41 -2.67
CA GLU A 123 55.42 -18.07 -3.02
C GLU A 123 56.58 -18.20 -4.02
N PRO A 124 56.59 -17.44 -5.15
CA PRO A 124 55.80 -16.25 -5.49
C PRO A 124 54.55 -16.48 -6.39
N GLY A 125 53.93 -17.66 -6.35
CA GLY A 125 52.74 -17.99 -7.16
C GLY A 125 51.42 -17.39 -6.66
N VAL A 126 50.43 -17.29 -7.57
CA VAL A 126 49.13 -16.64 -7.29
C VAL A 126 48.04 -17.64 -6.86
N GLY A 127 48.34 -18.95 -6.85
CA GLY A 127 47.37 -20.02 -6.58
C GLY A 127 46.65 -19.86 -5.24
N SER A 128 47.37 -19.51 -4.18
CA SER A 128 46.81 -19.30 -2.83
C SER A 128 45.80 -18.15 -2.79
N TYR A 129 46.01 -17.09 -3.56
CA TYR A 129 45.08 -15.97 -3.66
C TYR A 129 43.81 -16.33 -4.44
N LEU A 130 43.92 -17.17 -5.48
CA LEU A 130 42.75 -17.65 -6.24
C LEU A 130 41.84 -18.53 -5.39
N VAL A 131 42.41 -19.41 -4.57
CA VAL A 131 41.63 -20.21 -3.60
C VAL A 131 40.95 -19.31 -2.57
N ALA A 132 41.68 -18.32 -2.05
CA ALA A 132 41.11 -17.34 -1.10
C ALA A 132 39.93 -16.56 -1.72
N MET A 133 40.05 -16.08 -2.97
CA MET A 133 38.96 -15.39 -3.68
C MET A 133 37.74 -16.29 -3.91
N SER A 134 37.97 -17.56 -4.27
CA SER A 134 36.91 -18.55 -4.45
C SER A 134 36.12 -18.77 -3.16
N LEU A 135 36.84 -18.96 -2.05
CA LEU A 135 36.27 -19.15 -0.71
C LEU A 135 35.52 -17.90 -0.24
N GLN A 136 36.11 -16.73 -0.45
CA GLN A 136 35.52 -15.43 -0.08
C GLN A 136 34.16 -15.20 -0.76
N GLY A 137 34.04 -15.50 -2.05
CA GLY A 137 32.76 -15.41 -2.76
C GLY A 137 31.67 -16.30 -2.15
N VAL A 138 32.01 -17.54 -1.78
CA VAL A 138 31.08 -18.45 -1.10
C VAL A 138 30.67 -17.90 0.28
N VAL A 139 31.63 -17.40 1.07
CA VAL A 139 31.35 -16.83 2.40
C VAL A 139 30.40 -15.63 2.30
N PHE A 140 30.65 -14.70 1.37
CA PHE A 140 29.78 -13.54 1.20
C PHE A 140 28.40 -13.90 0.67
N LEU A 141 28.30 -14.90 -0.21
CA LEU A 141 27.03 -15.41 -0.69
C LEU A 141 26.21 -16.03 0.47
N VAL A 142 26.84 -16.85 1.32
CA VAL A 142 26.20 -17.41 2.52
C VAL A 142 25.77 -16.30 3.48
N LEU A 143 26.63 -15.32 3.74
CA LEU A 143 26.32 -14.19 4.61
C LEU A 143 25.12 -13.39 4.08
N LEU A 144 25.05 -13.14 2.77
CA LEU A 144 23.95 -12.46 2.11
C LEU A 144 22.63 -13.23 2.28
N PHE A 145 22.64 -14.55 2.06
CA PHE A 145 21.47 -15.39 2.33
C PHE A 145 21.04 -15.36 3.80
N VAL A 146 21.98 -15.35 4.76
CA VAL A 146 21.68 -15.31 6.20
C VAL A 146 21.04 -13.98 6.62
N ILE A 147 21.57 -12.85 6.13
CA ILE A 147 21.02 -11.53 6.42
C ILE A 147 19.59 -11.42 5.84
N GLU A 148 19.39 -11.87 4.61
CA GLU A 148 18.12 -11.68 3.91
C GLU A 148 17.02 -12.66 4.34
N LEU A 149 17.38 -13.86 4.79
CA LEU A 149 16.43 -14.80 5.42
C LEU A 149 15.94 -14.31 6.80
N GLN A 150 16.38 -13.14 7.27
CA GLN A 150 15.98 -12.51 8.52
C GLN A 150 16.04 -13.45 9.75
N CYS A 151 16.81 -14.55 9.71
CA CYS A 151 16.81 -15.59 10.75
C CYS A 151 17.08 -15.00 12.14
N ILE A 152 17.93 -13.97 12.22
CA ILE A 152 18.28 -13.28 13.45
C ILE A 152 17.09 -12.47 14.00
N ASN A 153 16.34 -11.78 13.13
CA ASN A 153 15.18 -10.98 13.52
C ASN A 153 13.97 -11.86 13.90
N THR A 154 13.76 -12.99 13.20
CA THR A 154 12.67 -13.92 13.55
C THR A 154 12.90 -14.54 14.94
N LEU A 155 14.12 -14.95 15.27
CA LEU A 155 14.49 -15.47 16.59
C LEU A 155 14.37 -14.41 17.70
N PHE A 156 14.82 -13.18 17.45
CA PHE A 156 14.74 -12.10 18.44
C PHE A 156 13.29 -11.64 18.68
N ASN A 157 12.47 -11.62 17.63
CA ASN A 157 11.06 -11.23 17.71
C ASN A 157 10.21 -12.28 18.42
N ILE A 158 10.46 -13.58 18.25
CA ILE A 158 9.74 -14.65 18.98
C ILE A 158 9.94 -14.52 20.49
N CYS A 159 11.16 -14.24 20.96
CA CYS A 159 11.46 -14.09 22.38
C CYS A 159 10.84 -12.81 23.01
N ARG A 160 10.72 -11.72 22.26
CA ARG A 160 10.05 -10.48 22.72
C ARG A 160 8.51 -10.57 22.65
N ARG A 161 7.96 -11.35 21.73
CA ARG A 161 6.51 -11.52 21.51
C ARG A 161 5.79 -12.08 22.76
N CYS A 162 6.41 -13.03 23.46
CA CYS A 162 5.80 -13.66 24.64
C CYS A 162 5.68 -12.75 25.88
N LYS A 163 6.52 -11.71 26.01
CA LYS A 163 6.50 -10.83 27.19
C LYS A 163 5.52 -9.66 27.09
N LYS A 164 5.19 -9.17 25.89
CA LYS A 164 4.43 -7.91 25.71
C LYS A 164 2.95 -8.10 25.37
N VAL A 165 2.55 -9.23 24.78
CA VAL A 165 1.13 -9.58 24.50
C VAL A 165 0.30 -9.66 25.78
N ARG A 166 0.94 -9.96 26.93
CA ARG A 166 0.26 -10.08 28.21
C ARG A 166 -0.18 -8.74 28.81
N GLN A 167 0.44 -7.62 28.41
CA GLN A 167 0.21 -6.30 29.04
C GLN A 167 -0.94 -5.50 28.38
N VAL A 168 -1.27 -5.77 27.11
CA VAL A 168 -2.38 -5.08 26.38
C VAL A 168 -3.75 -5.70 26.70
N ARG A 169 -3.78 -6.91 27.28
CA ARG A 169 -5.04 -7.63 27.54
C ARG A 169 -5.85 -7.08 28.73
N GLU A 170 -5.28 -6.19 29.53
CA GLU A 170 -5.86 -5.74 30.81
C GLU A 170 -6.48 -4.33 30.80
N GLU A 171 -6.38 -3.58 29.69
CA GLU A 171 -7.07 -2.29 29.57
C GLU A 171 -8.54 -2.51 29.18
N ALA A 172 -9.45 -2.00 30.02
CA ALA A 172 -10.89 -2.09 29.81
C ALA A 172 -11.29 -1.47 28.46
N LEU A 173 -12.06 -2.23 27.68
CA LEU A 173 -12.73 -1.74 26.47
C LEU A 173 -13.49 -0.44 26.80
N GLN A 174 -13.28 0.60 25.99
CA GLN A 174 -14.20 1.74 25.96
C GLN A 174 -15.60 1.26 25.55
N PRO A 175 -16.69 1.97 25.90
CA PRO A 175 -18.03 1.59 25.47
C PRO A 175 -18.11 1.61 23.94
N GLU A 176 -18.08 0.43 23.34
CA GLU A 176 -18.22 0.25 21.90
C GLU A 176 -19.67 0.43 21.45
N ASP A 177 -19.85 0.89 20.23
CA ASP A 177 -21.18 0.93 19.62
C ASP A 177 -21.76 -0.49 19.51
N ARG A 178 -23.08 -0.60 19.70
CA ARG A 178 -23.82 -1.87 19.69
C ARG A 178 -23.55 -2.68 18.42
N ASP A 179 -23.45 -2.00 17.27
CA ASP A 179 -23.22 -2.67 15.98
C ASP A 179 -21.81 -3.26 15.87
N VAL A 180 -20.81 -2.57 16.42
CA VAL A 180 -19.42 -3.06 16.50
C VAL A 180 -19.32 -4.25 17.46
N ALA A 181 -19.97 -4.15 18.63
CA ALA A 181 -19.98 -5.23 19.61
C ALA A 181 -20.69 -6.49 19.08
N ASN A 182 -21.81 -6.31 18.36
CA ASN A 182 -22.53 -7.41 17.71
C ASN A 182 -21.67 -8.11 16.64
N GLU A 183 -20.97 -7.34 15.80
CA GLU A 183 -20.09 -7.91 14.78
C GLU A 183 -18.89 -8.62 15.42
N ARG A 184 -18.27 -8.03 16.46
CA ARG A 184 -17.20 -8.70 17.21
C ARG A 184 -17.69 -10.04 17.77
N LYS A 185 -18.87 -10.06 18.41
CA LYS A 185 -19.45 -11.28 18.95
C LYS A 185 -19.68 -12.33 17.85
N ARG A 186 -20.26 -11.91 16.72
CA ARG A 186 -20.47 -12.77 15.54
C ARG A 186 -19.15 -13.39 15.07
N VAL A 187 -18.09 -12.59 14.92
CA VAL A 187 -16.79 -13.06 14.41
C VAL A 187 -16.07 -13.99 15.39
N LEU A 188 -16.24 -13.78 16.70
CA LEU A 188 -15.68 -14.64 17.74
C LEU A 188 -16.43 -15.98 17.87
N GLU A 189 -17.75 -15.97 17.64
CA GLU A 189 -18.59 -17.18 17.67
C GLU A 189 -18.44 -18.04 16.41
N CYS A 190 -18.05 -17.44 15.29
CA CYS A 190 -17.86 -18.14 14.03
C CYS A 190 -16.57 -18.97 13.99
N GLN A 191 -16.62 -20.10 13.25
CA GLN A 191 -15.42 -20.85 12.89
C GLN A 191 -14.71 -20.14 11.73
N PRO A 192 -13.54 -19.50 11.96
CA PRO A 192 -12.96 -18.57 10.99
C PRO A 192 -12.54 -19.25 9.69
N VAL A 193 -12.09 -20.50 9.74
CA VAL A 193 -11.66 -21.24 8.54
C VAL A 193 -12.85 -21.58 7.64
N VAL A 194 -13.98 -22.00 8.23
CA VAL A 194 -15.15 -22.44 7.48
C VAL A 194 -15.93 -21.24 6.93
N GLU A 195 -16.15 -20.21 7.75
CA GLU A 195 -16.84 -19.01 7.29
C GLU A 195 -16.02 -18.26 6.24
N SER A 196 -14.68 -18.29 6.34
CA SER A 196 -13.80 -17.66 5.35
C SER A 196 -13.87 -18.33 3.97
N MET A 197 -14.04 -19.65 3.92
CA MET A 197 -14.19 -20.37 2.66
C MET A 197 -15.60 -20.24 2.06
N VAL A 198 -16.64 -20.23 2.90
CA VAL A 198 -18.03 -20.33 2.43
C VAL A 198 -18.63 -18.95 2.16
N GLY A 199 -18.61 -18.04 3.13
CA GLY A 199 -19.41 -16.79 3.10
C GLY A 199 -18.60 -15.49 3.07
N SER A 200 -17.54 -15.40 3.88
CA SER A 200 -16.83 -14.14 4.17
C SER A 200 -15.33 -14.27 3.90
N PRO A 201 -14.83 -14.04 2.67
CA PRO A 201 -13.45 -14.34 2.31
C PRO A 201 -12.42 -13.60 3.16
N LEU A 202 -12.78 -12.51 3.84
CA LEU A 202 -11.92 -11.85 4.83
C LEU A 202 -12.56 -11.88 6.22
N ILE A 203 -11.81 -12.36 7.21
CA ILE A 203 -12.20 -12.36 8.63
C ILE A 203 -11.05 -11.83 9.48
N LEU A 204 -11.31 -10.86 10.35
CA LEU A 204 -10.38 -10.27 11.32
C LEU A 204 -10.79 -10.69 12.72
N GLN A 205 -9.89 -11.30 13.50
CA GLN A 205 -10.13 -11.70 14.88
C GLN A 205 -9.20 -10.94 15.82
N GLU A 206 -9.75 -9.97 16.55
CA GLU A 206 -9.05 -9.16 17.55
C GLU A 206 -7.68 -8.62 17.09
N LEU A 207 -7.61 -8.17 15.83
CA LEU A 207 -6.37 -7.76 15.20
C LEU A 207 -5.79 -6.52 15.90
N THR A 208 -4.56 -6.64 16.40
CA THR A 208 -3.88 -5.61 17.20
C THR A 208 -2.45 -5.37 16.70
N LYS A 209 -2.06 -4.09 16.61
CA LYS A 209 -0.68 -3.65 16.29
C LYS A 209 -0.17 -2.64 17.29
N VAL A 210 0.99 -2.95 17.87
CA VAL A 210 1.75 -2.02 18.70
C VAL A 210 3.12 -1.80 18.07
N TYR A 211 3.46 -0.55 17.76
CA TYR A 211 4.79 -0.21 17.30
C TYR A 211 5.73 -0.03 18.49
N PRO A 212 6.88 -0.74 18.52
CA PRO A 212 7.87 -0.59 19.58
C PRO A 212 8.65 0.73 19.38
N GLY A 213 8.55 1.63 20.36
CA GLY A 213 9.32 2.88 20.42
C GLY A 213 9.53 3.32 21.87
N SER A 214 10.07 4.53 22.07
CA SER A 214 10.26 5.13 23.41
C SER A 214 8.94 5.22 24.19
N GLN A 215 7.85 5.52 23.47
CA GLN A 215 6.47 5.27 23.91
C GLN A 215 5.87 4.24 22.94
N SER A 216 5.24 3.19 23.47
CA SER A 216 4.57 2.19 22.63
C SER A 216 3.31 2.80 22.02
N LEU A 217 3.31 2.98 20.71
CA LEU A 217 2.15 3.49 19.99
C LEU A 217 1.24 2.32 19.60
N LEU A 218 0.07 2.25 20.23
CA LEU A 218 -1.02 1.36 19.84
C LEU A 218 -1.67 1.93 18.57
N ALA A 219 -1.32 1.36 17.42
CA ALA A 219 -1.81 1.83 16.13
C ALA A 219 -3.17 1.22 15.76
N VAL A 220 -3.41 -0.01 16.21
CA VAL A 220 -4.63 -0.76 15.94
C VAL A 220 -4.96 -1.60 17.18
N ASP A 221 -6.19 -1.54 17.66
CA ASP A 221 -6.65 -2.23 18.86
C ASP A 221 -7.85 -3.14 18.58
N ARG A 222 -7.63 -4.46 18.70
CA ARG A 222 -8.65 -5.54 18.66
C ARG A 222 -9.73 -5.38 17.59
N LEU A 223 -9.34 -5.06 16.36
CA LEU A 223 -10.30 -4.98 15.25
C LEU A 223 -10.88 -6.36 14.94
N SER A 224 -12.22 -6.44 14.90
CA SER A 224 -12.96 -7.65 14.56
C SER A 224 -13.99 -7.33 13.49
N LEU A 225 -13.95 -8.05 12.38
CA LEU A 225 -14.76 -7.78 11.19
C LEU A 225 -14.82 -9.02 10.29
N ALA A 226 -15.98 -9.30 9.69
CA ALA A 226 -16.08 -10.28 8.60
C ALA A 226 -16.67 -9.63 7.35
N VAL A 227 -15.96 -9.67 6.22
CA VAL A 227 -16.40 -9.10 4.93
C VAL A 227 -16.86 -10.22 4.01
N GLY A 228 -18.09 -10.10 3.52
CA GLY A 228 -18.78 -11.06 2.65
C GLY A 228 -18.30 -11.07 1.19
N LYS A 229 -18.58 -12.15 0.46
CA LYS A 229 -18.39 -12.20 -1.00
C LYS A 229 -19.31 -11.19 -1.70
N GLY A 230 -18.76 -10.44 -2.66
CA GLY A 230 -19.51 -9.38 -3.36
C GLY A 230 -19.81 -8.15 -2.50
N GLU A 231 -19.20 -8.04 -1.32
CA GLU A 231 -19.28 -6.86 -0.46
C GLU A 231 -18.15 -5.88 -0.79
N CYS A 232 -18.46 -4.58 -0.84
CA CYS A 232 -17.47 -3.52 -0.87
C CYS A 232 -17.47 -2.84 0.49
N PHE A 233 -16.42 -3.09 1.27
CA PHE A 233 -16.26 -2.58 2.62
C PHE A 233 -15.31 -1.38 2.61
N ASP A 234 -15.73 -0.27 3.21
CA ASP A 234 -14.86 0.89 3.33
C ASP A 234 -14.43 1.18 4.77
N LEU A 235 -13.15 1.48 4.91
CA LEU A 235 -12.52 1.87 6.14
C LEU A 235 -12.30 3.39 6.11
N LEU A 236 -13.27 4.11 6.67
CA LEU A 236 -13.27 5.55 6.77
C LEU A 236 -12.56 6.00 8.05
N GLY A 237 -11.75 7.05 8.00
CA GLY A 237 -11.07 7.58 9.18
C GLY A 237 -10.11 8.71 8.83
N PHE A 238 -9.67 9.47 9.83
CA PHE A 238 -8.67 10.51 9.62
C PHE A 238 -7.27 9.92 9.35
N ASN A 239 -6.35 10.79 8.94
CA ASN A 239 -4.94 10.44 8.89
C ASN A 239 -4.46 10.10 10.31
N GLY A 240 -3.72 8.99 10.44
CA GLY A 240 -3.29 8.49 11.76
C GLY A 240 -4.31 7.62 12.50
N ALA A 241 -5.51 7.40 11.96
CA ALA A 241 -6.51 6.52 12.60
C ALA A 241 -6.09 5.03 12.66
N GLY A 242 -5.12 4.60 11.84
CA GLY A 242 -4.63 3.22 11.79
C GLY A 242 -4.99 2.44 10.50
N LYS A 243 -5.66 3.07 9.53
CA LYS A 243 -6.12 2.45 8.27
C LYS A 243 -5.03 1.73 7.47
N THR A 244 -3.98 2.47 7.10
CA THR A 244 -2.83 1.93 6.35
C THR A 244 -2.08 0.86 7.16
N THR A 245 -2.02 1.00 8.48
CA THR A 245 -1.44 -0.02 9.37
C THR A 245 -2.24 -1.32 9.32
N THR A 246 -3.57 -1.24 9.33
CA THR A 246 -4.45 -2.39 9.15
C THR A 246 -4.19 -3.07 7.81
N PHE A 247 -4.08 -2.31 6.72
CA PHE A 247 -3.78 -2.88 5.40
C PHE A 247 -2.42 -3.58 5.34
N LYS A 248 -1.37 -2.96 5.87
CA LYS A 248 -0.03 -3.58 5.94
C LYS A 248 -0.03 -4.87 6.75
N MET A 249 -0.84 -4.97 7.80
CA MET A 249 -1.02 -6.23 8.52
C MET A 249 -1.73 -7.30 7.68
N LEU A 250 -2.71 -6.90 6.86
CA LEU A 250 -3.50 -7.80 6.03
C LEU A 250 -2.77 -8.28 4.77
N THR A 251 -1.89 -7.46 4.22
CA THR A 251 -0.99 -7.85 3.12
C THR A 251 0.18 -8.71 3.61
N GLY A 252 0.44 -8.70 4.92
CA GLY A 252 1.56 -9.40 5.54
C GLY A 252 2.87 -8.62 5.50
N ASP A 253 2.86 -7.35 5.07
CA ASP A 253 4.03 -6.47 5.07
C ASP A 253 4.45 -6.09 6.51
N GLU A 254 3.48 -6.05 7.43
CA GLU A 254 3.70 -5.79 8.84
C GLU A 254 3.21 -6.95 9.71
N THR A 255 4.05 -7.37 10.65
CA THR A 255 3.68 -8.48 11.54
C THR A 255 2.58 -8.08 12.54
N VAL A 256 1.59 -8.95 12.71
CA VAL A 256 0.50 -8.77 13.68
C VAL A 256 1.00 -8.99 15.11
N THR A 257 0.67 -8.08 16.03
CA THR A 257 1.11 -8.16 17.44
C THR A 257 0.26 -9.15 18.23
N ALA A 258 -1.06 -9.04 18.13
CA ALA A 258 -2.04 -9.96 18.71
C ALA A 258 -3.28 -10.08 17.80
N GLY A 259 -4.03 -11.17 17.96
CA GLY A 259 -5.11 -11.54 17.05
C GLY A 259 -4.62 -12.33 15.83
N ASP A 260 -5.55 -12.66 14.94
CA ASP A 260 -5.27 -13.31 13.65
C ASP A 260 -6.24 -12.79 12.59
N ALA A 261 -5.90 -13.00 11.32
CA ALA A 261 -6.76 -12.69 10.20
C ALA A 261 -6.77 -13.86 9.21
N PHE A 262 -7.91 -14.10 8.59
CA PHE A 262 -8.16 -15.21 7.69
C PHE A 262 -8.59 -14.69 6.32
N ILE A 263 -7.88 -15.12 5.29
CA ILE A 263 -8.16 -14.78 3.89
C ILE A 263 -8.37 -16.07 3.11
N ASP A 264 -9.59 -16.27 2.62
CA ASP A 264 -10.03 -17.43 1.86
C ASP A 264 -9.64 -18.77 2.52
N GLY A 265 -9.80 -18.83 3.85
CA GLY A 265 -9.50 -19.98 4.69
C GLY A 265 -8.06 -20.08 5.22
N TYR A 266 -7.17 -19.15 4.85
CA TYR A 266 -5.76 -19.16 5.28
C TYR A 266 -5.48 -18.09 6.34
N SER A 267 -4.80 -18.49 7.42
CA SER A 267 -4.35 -17.57 8.47
C SER A 267 -3.14 -16.77 7.99
N ILE A 268 -3.15 -15.45 8.22
CA ILE A 268 -2.01 -14.58 7.92
C ILE A 268 -0.80 -14.97 8.77
N LEU A 269 -0.99 -15.39 10.02
CA LEU A 269 0.14 -15.76 10.88
C LEU A 269 0.85 -17.05 10.44
N ARG A 270 0.12 -18.00 9.85
CA ARG A 270 0.65 -19.34 9.51
C ARG A 270 0.98 -19.49 8.03
N ASP A 271 0.16 -18.93 7.14
CA ASP A 271 0.15 -19.21 5.70
C ASP A 271 0.29 -17.93 4.85
N VAL A 272 1.14 -16.97 5.26
CA VAL A 272 1.36 -15.66 4.56
C VAL A 272 1.47 -15.81 3.04
N LYS A 273 2.27 -16.78 2.56
CA LYS A 273 2.49 -16.96 1.11
C LYS A 273 1.22 -17.33 0.35
N LYS A 274 0.35 -18.15 0.93
CA LYS A 274 -0.92 -18.55 0.30
C LYS A 274 -1.91 -17.39 0.33
N VAL A 275 -1.90 -16.60 1.41
CA VAL A 275 -2.69 -15.37 1.51
C VAL A 275 -2.26 -14.38 0.42
N GLN A 276 -0.96 -14.10 0.27
CA GLN A 276 -0.43 -13.16 -0.72
C GLN A 276 -0.79 -13.53 -2.17
N GLN A 277 -0.85 -14.83 -2.48
CA GLN A 277 -1.30 -15.30 -3.80
C GLN A 277 -2.79 -15.00 -4.08
N ARG A 278 -3.61 -14.88 -3.02
CA ARG A 278 -5.07 -14.70 -3.09
C ARG A 278 -5.54 -13.26 -2.86
N ILE A 279 -4.64 -12.31 -2.63
CA ILE A 279 -5.00 -10.89 -2.44
C ILE A 279 -4.55 -10.04 -3.62
N GLY A 280 -5.39 -9.08 -4.01
CA GLY A 280 -4.99 -7.91 -4.81
C GLY A 280 -4.68 -6.75 -3.89
N TYR A 281 -3.63 -5.97 -4.15
CA TYR A 281 -3.31 -4.79 -3.34
C TYR A 281 -2.92 -3.61 -4.22
N CYS A 282 -3.57 -2.47 -4.03
CA CYS A 282 -3.19 -1.19 -4.60
C CYS A 282 -2.74 -0.26 -3.46
N PRO A 283 -1.44 0.06 -3.34
CA PRO A 283 -0.93 0.94 -2.28
C PRO A 283 -1.32 2.41 -2.50
N GLN A 284 -1.13 3.26 -1.48
CA GLN A 284 -1.37 4.70 -1.57
C GLN A 284 -0.45 5.42 -2.59
N PHE A 285 0.80 4.96 -2.74
CA PHE A 285 1.72 5.49 -3.75
C PHE A 285 1.59 4.75 -5.09
N ASP A 286 2.00 5.40 -6.18
CA ASP A 286 1.98 4.79 -7.50
C ASP A 286 3.10 3.75 -7.65
N ALA A 287 2.75 2.49 -7.42
CA ALA A 287 3.62 1.32 -7.48
C ALA A 287 4.00 0.87 -8.90
N VAL A 288 4.17 1.82 -9.83
CA VAL A 288 4.32 1.53 -11.25
C VAL A 288 5.78 1.55 -11.71
N LEU A 289 6.10 0.75 -12.72
CA LEU A 289 7.44 0.65 -13.28
C LEU A 289 7.59 1.62 -14.46
N ASP A 290 8.27 2.75 -14.21
CA ASP A 290 8.34 3.90 -15.13
C ASP A 290 8.91 3.58 -16.53
N HIS A 291 9.74 2.56 -16.66
CA HIS A 291 10.44 2.17 -17.89
C HIS A 291 9.72 1.12 -18.74
N MET A 292 8.58 0.61 -18.28
CA MET A 292 7.76 -0.31 -19.08
C MET A 292 6.52 0.40 -19.62
N THR A 293 5.88 -0.18 -20.62
CA THR A 293 4.54 0.24 -21.05
C THR A 293 3.47 -0.27 -20.09
N GLY A 294 2.27 0.32 -20.11
CA GLY A 294 1.16 -0.15 -19.28
C GLY A 294 0.78 -1.60 -19.61
N ARG A 295 0.79 -1.95 -20.89
CA ARG A 295 0.54 -3.31 -21.39
C ARG A 295 1.57 -4.32 -20.91
N GLU A 296 2.85 -3.99 -21.01
CA GLU A 296 3.94 -4.85 -20.52
C GLU A 296 3.87 -5.04 -19.01
N THR A 297 3.58 -3.96 -18.27
CA THR A 297 3.42 -4.00 -16.81
C THR A 297 2.30 -4.97 -16.41
N LEU A 298 1.11 -4.83 -16.98
CA LEU A 298 0.00 -5.75 -16.70
C LEU A 298 0.31 -7.19 -17.16
N SER A 299 0.96 -7.37 -18.31
CA SER A 299 1.36 -8.70 -18.79
C SER A 299 2.36 -9.37 -17.83
N MET A 300 3.29 -8.60 -17.27
CA MET A 300 4.22 -9.08 -16.26
C MET A 300 3.47 -9.54 -15.00
N TYR A 301 2.58 -8.72 -14.46
CA TYR A 301 1.79 -9.07 -13.27
C TYR A 301 0.85 -10.27 -13.51
N ALA A 302 0.25 -10.39 -14.70
CA ALA A 302 -0.55 -11.55 -15.08
C ALA A 302 0.26 -12.86 -15.03
N ARG A 303 1.50 -12.83 -15.54
CA ARG A 303 2.41 -13.99 -15.49
C ARG A 303 2.85 -14.31 -14.06
N LEU A 304 3.16 -13.30 -13.27
CA LEU A 304 3.52 -13.47 -11.85
C LEU A 304 2.37 -14.07 -11.02
N ARG A 305 1.11 -13.74 -11.36
CA ARG A 305 -0.09 -14.35 -10.77
C ARG A 305 -0.32 -15.80 -11.21
N GLY A 306 0.45 -16.31 -12.17
CA GLY A 306 0.31 -17.68 -12.67
C GLY A 306 -0.80 -17.87 -13.71
N ILE A 307 -1.26 -16.80 -14.35
CA ILE A 307 -2.23 -16.90 -15.45
C ILE A 307 -1.55 -17.62 -16.63
N PRO A 308 -2.17 -18.67 -17.22
CA PRO A 308 -1.56 -19.37 -18.35
C PRO A 308 -1.38 -18.42 -19.54
N GLU A 309 -0.24 -18.50 -20.25
CA GLU A 309 0.17 -17.56 -21.31
C GLU A 309 -0.93 -17.36 -22.38
N LYS A 310 -1.71 -18.40 -22.67
CA LYS A 310 -2.84 -18.36 -23.61
C LYS A 310 -3.91 -17.33 -23.25
N TYR A 311 -4.11 -17.06 -21.96
CA TYR A 311 -5.13 -16.15 -21.43
C TYR A 311 -4.58 -14.79 -21.02
N VAL A 312 -3.26 -14.63 -20.97
CA VAL A 312 -2.61 -13.38 -20.51
C VAL A 312 -3.07 -12.20 -21.33
N PHE A 313 -3.03 -12.30 -22.67
CA PHE A 313 -3.44 -11.21 -23.56
C PHE A 313 -4.90 -10.79 -23.34
N ALA A 314 -5.82 -11.76 -23.27
CA ALA A 314 -7.24 -11.49 -23.06
C ALA A 314 -7.52 -10.85 -21.68
N CYS A 315 -6.82 -11.32 -20.63
CA CYS A 315 -6.95 -10.75 -19.29
C CYS A 315 -6.45 -9.30 -19.24
N VAL A 316 -5.29 -9.03 -19.85
CA VAL A 316 -4.70 -7.68 -19.91
C VAL A 316 -5.60 -6.72 -20.69
N GLU A 317 -6.12 -7.13 -21.85
CA GLU A 317 -7.07 -6.33 -22.64
C GLU A 317 -8.36 -6.03 -21.86
N ASN A 318 -8.91 -7.02 -21.15
CA ASN A 318 -10.09 -6.82 -20.32
C ASN A 318 -9.83 -5.80 -19.21
N VAL A 319 -8.67 -5.85 -18.55
CA VAL A 319 -8.30 -4.88 -17.52
C VAL A 319 -8.10 -3.48 -18.12
N LEU A 320 -7.38 -3.36 -19.25
CA LEU A 320 -7.16 -2.08 -19.95
C LEU A 320 -8.48 -1.43 -20.38
N ARG A 321 -9.43 -2.22 -20.90
CA ARG A 321 -10.79 -1.79 -21.22
C ARG A 321 -11.56 -1.36 -19.99
N SER A 322 -11.48 -2.16 -18.91
CA SER A 322 -12.23 -1.87 -17.69
C SER A 322 -11.83 -0.52 -17.10
N LEU A 323 -10.56 -0.13 -17.22
CA LEU A 323 -10.00 1.12 -16.69
C LEU A 323 -9.90 2.25 -17.74
N LEU A 324 -10.38 2.03 -18.97
CA LEU A 324 -10.24 2.94 -20.11
C LEU A 324 -8.80 3.46 -20.31
N LEU A 325 -7.83 2.54 -20.21
CA LEU A 325 -6.40 2.83 -20.43
C LEU A 325 -5.89 2.40 -21.82
N GLU A 326 -6.76 1.87 -22.69
CA GLU A 326 -6.44 1.47 -24.07
C GLU A 326 -5.61 2.51 -24.86
N PRO A 327 -5.96 3.82 -24.92
CA PRO A 327 -5.22 4.78 -25.75
C PRO A 327 -3.81 5.12 -25.22
N HIS A 328 -3.51 4.76 -23.98
CA HIS A 328 -2.20 4.98 -23.37
C HIS A 328 -1.42 3.69 -23.18
N ALA A 329 -2.01 2.51 -23.42
CA ALA A 329 -1.47 1.20 -23.06
C ALA A 329 -0.04 0.94 -23.56
N ASP A 330 0.28 1.41 -24.77
CA ASP A 330 1.58 1.21 -25.43
C ASP A 330 2.55 2.38 -25.24
N LYS A 331 2.19 3.36 -24.40
CA LYS A 331 3.10 4.46 -24.00
C LYS A 331 3.87 4.05 -22.75
N LEU A 332 5.08 4.57 -22.59
CA LEU A 332 5.88 4.36 -21.39
C LEU A 332 5.19 4.97 -20.17
N VAL A 333 5.17 4.25 -19.05
CA VAL A 333 4.51 4.65 -17.80
C VAL A 333 5.03 5.98 -17.26
N ARG A 334 6.32 6.31 -17.46
CA ARG A 334 6.87 7.63 -17.08
C ARG A 334 6.13 8.82 -17.71
N SER A 335 5.48 8.61 -18.86
CA SER A 335 4.72 9.65 -19.58
C SER A 335 3.25 9.76 -19.15
N TYR A 336 2.81 8.88 -18.26
CA TYR A 336 1.43 8.88 -17.77
C TYR A 336 1.20 10.06 -16.82
N SER A 337 0.00 10.65 -16.89
CA SER A 337 -0.50 11.52 -15.82
C SER A 337 -0.64 10.74 -14.52
N GLY A 338 -0.62 11.43 -13.37
CA GLY A 338 -0.82 10.80 -12.06
C GLY A 338 -2.10 9.94 -12.01
N GLY A 339 -3.22 10.46 -12.53
CA GLY A 339 -4.47 9.70 -12.63
C GLY A 339 -4.35 8.40 -13.46
N ASN A 340 -3.60 8.41 -14.57
CA ASN A 340 -3.37 7.20 -15.36
C ASN A 340 -2.42 6.21 -14.68
N LYS A 341 -1.41 6.69 -13.94
CA LYS A 341 -0.56 5.83 -13.09
C LYS A 341 -1.39 5.15 -12.00
N ARG A 342 -2.30 5.90 -11.38
CA ARG A 342 -3.23 5.41 -10.37
C ARG A 342 -4.20 4.36 -10.91
N LYS A 343 -4.78 4.60 -12.11
CA LYS A 343 -5.59 3.61 -12.82
C LYS A 343 -4.79 2.33 -13.09
N LEU A 344 -3.56 2.46 -13.57
CA LEU A 344 -2.69 1.31 -13.83
C LEU A 344 -2.43 0.53 -12.53
N SER A 345 -2.18 1.23 -11.42
CA SER A 345 -2.00 0.63 -10.08
C SER A 345 -3.23 -0.17 -9.63
N ALA A 346 -4.43 0.39 -9.79
CA ALA A 346 -5.67 -0.35 -9.55
C ALA A 346 -5.77 -1.57 -10.47
N GLY A 347 -5.41 -1.45 -11.74
CA GLY A 347 -5.37 -2.58 -12.68
C GLY A 347 -4.45 -3.72 -12.26
N MET A 348 -3.30 -3.43 -11.65
CA MET A 348 -2.39 -4.44 -11.11
C MET A 348 -3.01 -5.20 -9.93
N ALA A 349 -3.85 -4.54 -9.12
CA ALA A 349 -4.57 -5.19 -8.02
C ALA A 349 -5.73 -6.07 -8.50
N LEU A 350 -6.40 -5.68 -9.58
CA LEU A 350 -7.55 -6.38 -10.16
C LEU A 350 -7.16 -7.61 -11.02
N ILE A 351 -5.93 -7.62 -11.55
CA ILE A 351 -5.49 -8.68 -12.49
C ILE A 351 -5.44 -10.06 -11.82
N GLY A 352 -5.87 -11.09 -12.54
CA GLY A 352 -5.98 -12.46 -12.02
C GLY A 352 -7.22 -12.72 -11.16
N GLY A 353 -8.03 -11.70 -10.89
CA GLY A 353 -9.31 -11.85 -10.17
C GLY A 353 -9.17 -12.46 -8.76
N PRO A 354 -8.30 -11.91 -7.89
CA PRO A 354 -8.13 -12.42 -6.52
C PRO A 354 -9.46 -12.34 -5.73
N PRO A 355 -9.75 -13.28 -4.82
CA PRO A 355 -10.98 -13.28 -4.01
C PRO A 355 -11.13 -12.04 -3.12
N VAL A 356 -10.02 -11.49 -2.63
CA VAL A 356 -9.99 -10.30 -1.77
C VAL A 356 -9.10 -9.24 -2.41
N ILE A 357 -9.59 -8.00 -2.52
CA ILE A 357 -8.87 -6.88 -3.12
C ILE A 357 -8.82 -5.72 -2.11
N PHE A 358 -7.62 -5.21 -1.85
CA PHE A 358 -7.36 -4.06 -0.99
C PHE A 358 -6.97 -2.86 -1.86
N LEU A 359 -7.68 -1.74 -1.70
CA LEU A 359 -7.44 -0.50 -2.42
C LEU A 359 -7.16 0.63 -1.41
N ASP A 360 -5.91 1.05 -1.30
CA ASP A 360 -5.51 2.09 -0.34
C ASP A 360 -5.62 3.48 -0.98
N GLU A 361 -6.70 4.21 -0.71
CA GLU A 361 -7.04 5.52 -1.28
C GLU A 361 -6.97 5.59 -2.82
N PRO A 362 -7.69 4.74 -3.56
CA PRO A 362 -7.49 4.55 -4.99
C PRO A 362 -7.88 5.77 -5.85
N SER A 363 -8.79 6.63 -5.34
CA SER A 363 -9.31 7.81 -6.06
C SER A 363 -8.47 9.09 -5.89
N THR A 364 -7.47 9.09 -4.99
CA THR A 364 -6.66 10.27 -4.67
C THR A 364 -5.88 10.78 -5.88
N GLY A 365 -5.99 12.08 -6.16
CA GLY A 365 -5.27 12.73 -7.26
C GLY A 365 -5.82 12.43 -8.67
N MET A 366 -6.96 11.73 -8.78
CA MET A 366 -7.67 11.55 -10.05
C MET A 366 -8.63 12.72 -10.33
N ASP A 367 -8.78 13.06 -11.60
CA ASP A 367 -9.85 13.95 -12.07
C ASP A 367 -11.24 13.29 -11.85
N PRO A 368 -12.32 14.08 -11.77
CA PRO A 368 -13.66 13.54 -11.48
C PRO A 368 -14.14 12.48 -12.48
N VAL A 369 -13.74 12.60 -13.75
CA VAL A 369 -14.13 11.63 -14.79
C VAL A 369 -13.38 10.31 -14.59
N ALA A 370 -12.06 10.37 -14.41
CA ALA A 370 -11.24 9.20 -14.09
C ALA A 370 -11.70 8.46 -12.83
N ARG A 371 -12.13 9.20 -11.80
CA ARG A 371 -12.65 8.62 -10.56
C ARG A 371 -13.91 7.79 -10.81
N ARG A 372 -14.88 8.32 -11.55
CA ARG A 372 -16.11 7.59 -11.91
C ARG A 372 -15.80 6.30 -12.69
N LEU A 373 -14.84 6.36 -13.61
CA LEU A 373 -14.42 5.19 -14.38
C LEU A 373 -13.77 4.11 -13.50
N LEU A 374 -12.96 4.51 -12.52
CA LEU A 374 -12.42 3.59 -11.53
C LEU A 374 -13.55 2.97 -10.71
N TRP A 375 -14.53 3.77 -10.30
CA TRP A 375 -15.69 3.30 -9.55
C TRP A 375 -16.51 2.27 -10.35
N ASP A 376 -16.71 2.48 -11.64
CA ASP A 376 -17.39 1.52 -12.53
C ASP A 376 -16.61 0.20 -12.66
N ALA A 377 -15.27 0.25 -12.68
CA ALA A 377 -14.42 -0.94 -12.69
C ALA A 377 -14.49 -1.72 -11.36
N VAL A 378 -14.47 -1.01 -10.23
CA VAL A 378 -14.61 -1.59 -8.89
C VAL A 378 -16.00 -2.21 -8.71
N THR A 379 -17.05 -1.52 -9.16
CA THR A 379 -18.44 -2.00 -9.11
C THR A 379 -18.61 -3.30 -9.90
N ARG A 380 -18.09 -3.37 -11.13
CA ARG A 380 -18.08 -4.61 -11.92
C ARG A 380 -17.31 -5.74 -11.25
N THR A 381 -16.20 -5.41 -10.60
CA THR A 381 -15.40 -6.41 -9.87
C THR A 381 -16.17 -6.95 -8.65
N ARG A 382 -16.85 -6.08 -7.91
CA ARG A 382 -17.75 -6.45 -6.81
C ARG A 382 -18.88 -7.36 -7.30
N GLU A 383 -19.53 -7.02 -8.41
CA GLU A 383 -20.60 -7.81 -9.03
C GLU A 383 -20.14 -9.22 -9.45
N SER A 384 -18.85 -9.39 -9.76
CA SER A 384 -18.26 -10.72 -10.01
C SER A 384 -18.06 -11.57 -8.73
N GLY A 385 -18.56 -11.11 -7.57
CA GLY A 385 -18.55 -11.83 -6.30
C GLY A 385 -17.25 -11.69 -5.50
N LYS A 386 -16.39 -10.72 -5.83
CA LYS A 386 -15.14 -10.46 -5.11
C LYS A 386 -15.40 -9.57 -3.90
N ALA A 387 -14.65 -9.78 -2.82
CA ALA A 387 -14.66 -8.88 -1.67
C ALA A 387 -13.65 -7.75 -1.90
N ILE A 388 -14.10 -6.51 -1.77
CA ILE A 388 -13.27 -5.33 -1.98
C ILE A 388 -13.23 -4.54 -0.68
N ILE A 389 -12.03 -4.18 -0.26
CA ILE A 389 -11.80 -3.35 0.92
C ILE A 389 -11.10 -2.09 0.46
N ILE A 390 -11.72 -0.94 0.74
CA ILE A 390 -11.21 0.37 0.36
C ILE A 390 -10.85 1.14 1.62
N THR A 391 -9.74 1.87 1.61
CA THR A 391 -9.56 2.99 2.53
C THR A 391 -9.85 4.27 1.76
N SER A 392 -10.70 5.12 2.30
CA SER A 392 -10.93 6.44 1.73
C SER A 392 -10.96 7.50 2.83
N HIS A 393 -10.68 8.72 2.42
CA HIS A 393 -10.97 9.94 3.18
C HIS A 393 -12.10 10.73 2.53
N SER A 394 -12.64 10.27 1.38
CA SER A 394 -13.71 10.93 0.63
C SER A 394 -15.04 10.23 0.86
N MET A 395 -15.99 10.91 1.49
CA MET A 395 -17.32 10.35 1.76
C MET A 395 -18.11 10.06 0.48
N GLU A 396 -17.86 10.81 -0.59
CA GLU A 396 -18.47 10.54 -1.90
C GLU A 396 -18.12 9.14 -2.42
N GLU A 397 -16.87 8.71 -2.23
CA GLU A 397 -16.41 7.37 -2.62
C GLU A 397 -17.06 6.28 -1.78
N CYS A 398 -17.16 6.51 -0.47
CA CYS A 398 -17.82 5.61 0.46
C CYS A 398 -19.29 5.42 0.08
N GLU A 399 -20.01 6.52 -0.19
CA GLU A 399 -21.44 6.48 -0.54
C GLU A 399 -21.70 5.86 -1.92
N ALA A 400 -20.81 6.09 -2.90
CA ALA A 400 -20.98 5.58 -4.25
C ALA A 400 -20.68 4.08 -4.38
N LEU A 401 -19.63 3.59 -3.70
CA LEU A 401 -19.13 2.22 -3.91
C LEU A 401 -19.57 1.22 -2.84
N CYS A 402 -19.71 1.67 -1.59
CA CYS A 402 -19.59 0.78 -0.45
C CYS A 402 -20.95 0.31 0.04
N THR A 403 -21.05 -1.00 0.26
CA THR A 403 -22.25 -1.63 0.81
C THR A 403 -22.29 -1.49 2.34
N ARG A 404 -21.10 -1.48 2.96
CA ARG A 404 -20.90 -1.29 4.39
C ARG A 404 -19.61 -0.52 4.60
N LEU A 405 -19.57 0.30 5.65
CA LEU A 405 -18.38 1.05 6.04
C LEU A 405 -18.18 0.97 7.56
N ALA A 406 -16.94 1.16 7.99
CA ALA A 406 -16.60 1.39 9.38
C ALA A 406 -15.85 2.70 9.53
N VAL A 407 -16.22 3.46 10.57
CA VAL A 407 -15.48 4.66 10.96
C VAL A 407 -14.44 4.27 12.00
N MET A 408 -13.17 4.53 11.70
CA MET A 408 -12.02 4.21 12.54
C MET A 408 -11.48 5.48 13.21
N VAL A 409 -11.33 5.42 14.53
CA VAL A 409 -10.75 6.50 15.36
C VAL A 409 -9.77 5.87 16.35
N ASN A 410 -8.55 6.43 16.44
CA ASN A 410 -7.51 5.98 17.38
C ASN A 410 -7.23 4.47 17.40
N GLY A 411 -7.28 3.79 16.24
CA GLY A 411 -6.99 2.36 16.16
C GLY A 411 -8.19 1.44 16.38
N GLN A 412 -9.39 1.95 16.69
CA GLN A 412 -10.60 1.19 16.99
C GLN A 412 -11.75 1.51 16.02
N PHE A 413 -12.70 0.59 15.86
CA PHE A 413 -13.96 0.86 15.17
C PHE A 413 -14.91 1.61 16.09
N LEU A 414 -15.28 2.83 15.69
CA LEU A 414 -16.27 3.64 16.41
C LEU A 414 -17.69 3.20 16.06
N CYS A 415 -17.97 3.02 14.77
CA CYS A 415 -19.26 2.56 14.28
C CYS A 415 -19.10 1.75 12.99
N LEU A 416 -20.10 0.92 12.71
CA LEU A 416 -20.13 -0.03 11.60
C LEU A 416 -21.53 -0.09 11.01
N GLY A 417 -21.67 -0.01 9.69
CA GLY A 417 -22.97 -0.15 9.04
C GLY A 417 -22.99 0.33 7.59
N SER A 418 -24.15 0.26 6.95
CA SER A 418 -24.33 0.89 5.63
C SER A 418 -24.30 2.42 5.76
N PRO A 419 -23.95 3.17 4.70
CA PRO A 419 -24.02 4.63 4.71
C PRO A 419 -25.37 5.16 5.21
N GLN A 420 -26.48 4.53 4.78
CA GLN A 420 -27.83 4.92 5.18
C GLN A 420 -28.12 4.62 6.66
N HIS A 421 -27.63 3.49 7.18
CA HIS A 421 -27.76 3.14 8.60
C HIS A 421 -27.06 4.16 9.49
N LEU A 422 -25.83 4.54 9.12
CA LEU A 422 -25.05 5.52 9.88
C LEU A 422 -25.68 6.92 9.82
N LYS A 423 -26.18 7.35 8.65
CA LYS A 423 -26.94 8.60 8.51
C LYS A 423 -28.20 8.60 9.39
N SER A 424 -28.91 7.49 9.45
CA SER A 424 -30.16 7.40 10.23
C SER A 424 -29.89 7.32 11.74
N LYS A 425 -28.79 6.68 12.15
CA LYS A 425 -28.45 6.45 13.56
C LYS A 425 -27.75 7.65 14.20
N PHE A 426 -26.78 8.23 13.50
CA PHE A 426 -25.93 9.31 14.00
C PHE A 426 -26.29 10.66 13.42
N GLY A 427 -27.03 10.69 12.30
CA GLY A 427 -27.59 11.93 11.81
C GLY A 427 -28.69 12.43 12.72
N SER A 428 -28.57 13.70 13.10
CA SER A 428 -29.66 14.45 13.71
C SER A 428 -30.18 15.43 12.68
N GLY A 429 -31.46 15.34 12.37
CA GLY A 429 -32.15 16.39 11.63
C GLY A 429 -32.08 16.34 10.11
N TYR A 430 -32.69 17.35 9.49
CA TYR A 430 -32.71 17.55 8.05
C TYR A 430 -32.09 18.87 7.66
N THR A 431 -31.56 18.94 6.46
CA THR A 431 -31.07 20.17 5.86
C THR A 431 -32.12 20.67 4.87
N LEU A 432 -32.63 21.87 5.11
CA LEU A 432 -33.57 22.57 4.25
C LEU A 432 -32.83 23.70 3.54
N LEU A 433 -32.86 23.68 2.21
CA LEU A 433 -32.44 24.76 1.35
C LEU A 433 -33.69 25.32 0.69
N ALA A 434 -34.00 26.59 0.88
CA ALA A 434 -35.13 27.23 0.23
C ALA A 434 -34.67 28.49 -0.49
N LYS A 435 -35.17 28.70 -1.70
CA LYS A 435 -34.96 29.90 -2.50
C LYS A 435 -36.27 30.66 -2.57
N ILE A 436 -36.25 31.90 -2.10
CA ILE A 436 -37.40 32.77 -2.03
C ILE A 436 -37.36 33.73 -3.21
N HIS A 437 -38.52 33.95 -3.85
CA HIS A 437 -38.65 34.96 -4.88
C HIS A 437 -38.57 36.33 -4.22
N MET A 438 -37.64 37.17 -4.68
CA MET A 438 -37.47 38.53 -4.16
C MET A 438 -37.92 39.53 -5.20
N GLU A 439 -38.95 40.31 -4.87
CA GLU A 439 -39.28 41.53 -5.62
C GLU A 439 -38.40 42.68 -5.12
N ALA A 440 -37.85 43.47 -6.06
CA ALA A 440 -36.78 44.44 -5.83
C ALA A 440 -37.08 45.57 -4.82
N ASP A 441 -38.33 45.71 -4.37
CA ASP A 441 -38.77 46.75 -3.45
C ASP A 441 -38.95 46.26 -1.99
N LEU A 442 -38.93 44.94 -1.71
CA LEU A 442 -39.25 44.35 -0.38
C LEU A 442 -38.32 43.20 0.06
N GLU A 443 -37.12 43.11 -0.49
CA GLU A 443 -36.18 41.97 -0.32
C GLU A 443 -35.95 41.53 1.14
N GLU A 444 -35.78 42.48 2.08
CA GLU A 444 -35.50 42.15 3.49
C GLU A 444 -36.76 41.67 4.25
N MET A 445 -37.94 42.16 3.88
CA MET A 445 -39.17 41.90 4.64
C MET A 445 -39.73 40.49 4.35
N ASP A 446 -39.76 40.08 3.08
CA ASP A 446 -40.25 38.75 2.68
C ASP A 446 -39.34 37.64 3.18
N LEU A 447 -38.03 37.89 3.16
CA LEU A 447 -37.04 36.97 3.72
C LEU A 447 -37.25 36.81 5.23
N GLN A 448 -37.40 37.91 5.97
CA GLN A 448 -37.58 37.86 7.42
C GLN A 448 -38.88 37.17 7.81
N LEU A 449 -39.99 37.41 7.09
CA LEU A 449 -41.25 36.70 7.31
C LEU A 449 -41.12 35.18 7.14
N PHE A 450 -40.30 34.74 6.19
CA PHE A 450 -40.01 33.31 6.02
C PHE A 450 -39.12 32.76 7.15
N LYS A 451 -38.11 33.52 7.61
CA LYS A 451 -37.29 33.11 8.76
C LYS A 451 -38.14 32.92 10.01
N ASP A 452 -39.02 33.88 10.30
CA ASP A 452 -39.95 33.82 11.44
C ASP A 452 -40.93 32.63 11.31
N PHE A 453 -41.37 32.31 10.08
CA PHE A 453 -42.17 31.12 9.81
C PHE A 453 -41.41 29.82 10.11
N ILE A 454 -40.16 29.71 9.67
CA ILE A 454 -39.34 28.50 9.92
C ILE A 454 -39.05 28.34 11.41
N GLU A 455 -38.69 29.41 12.12
CA GLU A 455 -38.40 29.35 13.55
C GLU A 455 -39.65 29.02 14.39
N SER A 456 -40.82 29.49 13.97
CA SER A 456 -42.10 29.18 14.64
C SER A 456 -42.62 27.78 14.32
N THR A 457 -42.44 27.30 13.09
CA THR A 457 -42.92 25.98 12.64
C THR A 457 -41.98 24.86 13.11
N PHE A 458 -40.68 25.12 13.12
CA PHE A 458 -39.63 24.16 13.47
C PHE A 458 -38.75 24.72 14.60
N PRO A 459 -39.19 24.58 15.86
CA PRO A 459 -38.40 25.05 16.99
C PRO A 459 -37.04 24.34 17.04
N GLY A 460 -35.94 25.11 17.11
CA GLY A 460 -34.58 24.58 17.07
C GLY A 460 -33.98 24.44 15.66
N SER A 461 -34.58 25.08 14.65
CA SER A 461 -33.95 25.29 13.33
C SER A 461 -32.72 26.18 13.45
N LEU A 462 -31.58 25.74 12.93
CA LEU A 462 -30.34 26.51 12.89
C LEU A 462 -30.12 27.07 11.48
N LEU A 463 -30.12 28.40 11.32
CA LEU A 463 -29.70 29.04 10.07
C LEU A 463 -28.19 28.89 9.92
N LYS A 464 -27.74 28.13 8.92
CA LYS A 464 -26.32 27.91 8.60
C LYS A 464 -25.78 28.95 7.64
N ASP A 465 -26.57 29.34 6.65
CA ASP A 465 -26.14 30.23 5.58
C ASP A 465 -27.31 31.00 4.97
N GLU A 466 -27.03 32.20 4.46
CA GLU A 466 -27.99 33.13 3.86
C GLU A 466 -27.33 33.94 2.76
N HIS A 467 -27.71 33.68 1.51
CA HIS A 467 -27.12 34.34 0.35
C HIS A 467 -28.15 34.52 -0.78
N GLN A 468 -28.36 35.76 -1.24
CA GLN A 468 -29.19 36.11 -2.41
C GLN A 468 -30.59 35.44 -2.41
N GLY A 469 -31.31 35.53 -1.29
CA GLY A 469 -32.64 34.94 -1.13
C GLY A 469 -32.67 33.42 -1.02
N MET A 470 -31.50 32.76 -0.95
CA MET A 470 -31.39 31.38 -0.50
C MET A 470 -31.11 31.35 0.99
N VAL A 471 -31.90 30.55 1.70
CA VAL A 471 -31.74 30.29 3.13
C VAL A 471 -31.44 28.81 3.35
N HIS A 472 -30.43 28.55 4.17
CA HIS A 472 -29.96 27.21 4.48
C HIS A 472 -30.17 26.92 5.96
N TYR A 473 -31.17 26.09 6.25
CA TYR A 473 -31.56 25.70 7.60
C TYR A 473 -31.17 24.25 7.91
N HIS A 474 -30.77 24.01 9.15
CA HIS A 474 -30.61 22.67 9.70
C HIS A 474 -31.66 22.45 10.80
N LEU A 475 -32.65 21.61 10.50
CA LEU A 475 -33.76 21.25 11.37
C LEU A 475 -33.28 20.15 12.32
N THR A 476 -33.09 20.43 13.60
CA THR A 476 -32.47 19.47 14.55
C THR A 476 -33.46 18.49 15.20
N ASP A 477 -34.76 18.71 15.02
CA ASP A 477 -35.81 17.92 15.66
C ASP A 477 -35.91 16.51 15.05
N LYS A 478 -35.74 15.48 15.91
CA LYS A 478 -35.78 14.07 15.53
C LYS A 478 -37.20 13.52 15.38
N THR A 479 -38.21 14.24 15.88
CA THR A 479 -39.61 13.82 15.81
C THR A 479 -40.25 14.15 14.46
N LEU A 480 -39.67 15.10 13.72
CA LEU A 480 -40.14 15.49 12.41
C LEU A 480 -39.93 14.35 11.40
N THR A 481 -41.00 13.99 10.71
CA THR A 481 -40.92 13.10 9.55
C THR A 481 -40.73 13.91 8.28
N TRP A 482 -40.07 13.32 7.28
CA TRP A 482 -39.86 13.94 5.97
C TRP A 482 -41.19 14.45 5.38
N ALA A 483 -42.26 13.65 5.48
CA ALA A 483 -43.58 13.99 4.99
C ALA A 483 -44.22 15.21 5.68
N GLN A 484 -44.00 15.40 6.98
CA GLN A 484 -44.53 16.56 7.71
C GLN A 484 -43.86 17.85 7.24
N VAL A 485 -42.53 17.84 7.14
CA VAL A 485 -41.76 19.04 6.73
C VAL A 485 -42.07 19.40 5.28
N PHE A 486 -42.09 18.42 4.37
CA PHE A 486 -42.51 18.64 2.97
C PHE A 486 -43.95 19.17 2.89
N GLY A 487 -44.88 18.56 3.63
CA GLY A 487 -46.28 19.01 3.63
C GLY A 487 -46.45 20.44 4.12
N THR A 488 -45.72 20.84 5.17
CA THR A 488 -45.75 22.22 5.68
C THR A 488 -45.11 23.22 4.72
N LEU A 489 -44.01 22.85 4.05
CA LEU A 489 -43.35 23.73 3.07
C LEU A 489 -44.17 23.88 1.79
N GLU A 490 -44.81 22.82 1.33
CA GLU A 490 -45.67 22.88 0.14
C GLU A 490 -46.91 23.74 0.41
N ALA A 491 -47.51 23.64 1.60
CA ALA A 491 -48.61 24.53 2.01
C ALA A 491 -48.15 26.00 2.16
N ALA A 492 -46.88 26.22 2.53
CA ALA A 492 -46.28 27.53 2.68
C ALA A 492 -45.80 28.14 1.34
N LYS A 493 -45.67 27.33 0.30
CA LYS A 493 -45.07 27.73 -0.99
C LYS A 493 -45.79 28.92 -1.64
N GLU A 494 -47.13 28.87 -1.70
CA GLU A 494 -47.93 29.98 -2.25
C GLU A 494 -47.93 31.21 -1.34
N LYS A 495 -47.83 31.02 -0.03
CA LYS A 495 -47.94 32.09 0.96
C LYS A 495 -46.66 32.93 1.08
N TYR A 496 -45.50 32.31 0.89
CA TYR A 496 -44.18 32.95 1.05
C TYR A 496 -43.39 33.00 -0.25
N SER A 497 -44.05 32.82 -1.42
CA SER A 497 -43.43 32.93 -2.75
C SER A 497 -42.11 32.15 -2.88
N ILE A 498 -42.09 30.89 -2.44
CA ILE A 498 -40.89 30.03 -2.52
C ILE A 498 -40.72 29.57 -3.97
N GLU A 499 -39.62 29.95 -4.63
CA GLU A 499 -39.31 29.52 -6.01
C GLU A 499 -39.00 28.02 -6.05
N ASP A 500 -38.09 27.59 -5.17
CA ASP A 500 -37.62 26.22 -5.09
C ASP A 500 -37.20 25.88 -3.67
N TYR A 501 -37.36 24.63 -3.28
CA TYR A 501 -36.85 24.14 -2.01
C TYR A 501 -36.34 22.71 -2.15
N CYS A 502 -35.24 22.42 -1.47
CA CYS A 502 -34.60 21.13 -1.43
C CYS A 502 -34.46 20.70 0.02
N MET A 503 -34.96 19.52 0.33
CA MET A 503 -34.70 18.88 1.61
C MET A 503 -33.76 17.70 1.43
N SER A 504 -32.69 17.68 2.20
CA SER A 504 -31.72 16.60 2.22
C SER A 504 -31.53 16.07 3.64
N GLN A 505 -31.21 14.78 3.76
CA GLN A 505 -30.70 14.25 5.02
C GLN A 505 -29.29 14.80 5.26
N ILE A 506 -28.84 14.72 6.51
CA ILE A 506 -27.47 15.02 6.85
C ILE A 506 -26.51 14.20 5.96
N SER A 507 -25.44 14.83 5.45
CA SER A 507 -24.44 14.10 4.68
C SER A 507 -23.61 13.21 5.60
N LEU A 508 -23.06 12.11 5.06
CA LEU A 508 -22.15 11.26 5.83
C LEU A 508 -20.91 12.04 6.28
N GLU A 509 -20.49 13.03 5.50
CA GLU A 509 -19.42 13.96 5.84
C GLU A 509 -19.71 14.73 7.14
N GLN A 510 -20.92 15.28 7.31
CA GLN A 510 -21.29 15.98 8.53
C GLN A 510 -21.33 15.05 9.75
N VAL A 511 -21.83 13.81 9.57
CA VAL A 511 -21.76 12.78 10.62
C VAL A 511 -20.31 12.47 10.98
N PHE A 512 -19.43 12.32 9.98
CA PHE A 512 -18.02 12.05 10.20
C PHE A 512 -17.27 13.22 10.87
N LEU A 513 -17.59 14.47 10.52
CA LEU A 513 -17.05 15.67 11.17
C LEU A 513 -17.41 15.73 12.66
N SER A 514 -18.60 15.27 13.05
CA SER A 514 -18.96 15.15 14.47
C SER A 514 -18.06 14.15 15.21
N PHE A 515 -17.62 13.08 14.53
CA PHE A 515 -16.69 12.10 15.09
C PHE A 515 -15.24 12.62 15.18
N ALA A 516 -14.85 13.54 14.28
CA ALA A 516 -13.55 14.20 14.29
C ALA A 516 -13.24 14.89 15.63
N GLN A 517 -14.25 15.51 16.23
CA GLN A 517 -14.12 16.24 17.48
C GLN A 517 -13.61 15.34 18.61
N PHE A 518 -14.03 14.06 18.62
CA PHE A 518 -13.56 13.08 19.60
C PHE A 518 -12.09 12.69 19.44
N GLN A 519 -11.53 12.82 18.23
CA GLN A 519 -10.12 12.53 17.98
C GLN A 519 -9.21 13.59 18.61
N HIS A 520 -9.54 14.88 18.46
CA HIS A 520 -8.76 15.97 19.04
C HIS A 520 -8.81 16.02 20.58
N CYS A 521 -9.93 15.65 21.20
CA CYS A 521 -10.00 15.56 22.67
C CYS A 521 -9.03 14.51 23.25
N SER A 522 -8.76 13.43 22.50
CA SER A 522 -7.85 12.37 22.94
C SER A 522 -6.37 12.76 22.83
N GLU A 523 -6.01 13.60 21.85
CA GLU A 523 -4.65 14.14 21.71
C GLU A 523 -4.36 15.25 22.74
N GLY A 524 -5.37 16.03 23.12
CA GLY A 524 -5.26 17.06 24.15
C GLY A 524 -4.91 16.50 25.53
N GLY A 525 -5.46 15.33 25.90
CA GLY A 525 -5.16 14.65 27.17
C GLY A 525 -3.78 13.99 27.22
N ARG A 526 -3.16 13.67 26.08
CA ARG A 526 -1.84 13.01 26.03
C ARG A 526 -0.65 13.97 26.13
N LYS A 527 -0.87 15.29 26.10
CA LYS A 527 0.19 16.31 26.27
C LYS A 527 0.28 16.87 27.70
N SER A 528 -0.53 16.35 28.62
CA SER A 528 -0.65 16.86 29.99
C SER A 528 -0.49 15.77 31.04
N ASP A 529 0.47 14.86 30.86
CA ASP A 529 1.01 13.97 31.91
C ASP A 529 2.52 13.76 31.72
#